data_AF-A0A392UPB6-F1
#
_entry.id   AF-A0A392UPB6-F1
#
_cell.length_a   1.000
_cell.length_b   1.000
_cell.length_c   1.000
_cell.angle_alpha   90.00
_cell.angle_beta   90.00
_cell.angle_gamma   90.00
#
_symmetry.space_group_name_H-M   'P 1'
#
loop_
_entity.id
_entity.type
_entity.pdbx_description
1 polymer ?
#
loop_
_entity_poly.entity_id
_entity_poly.type
_entity_poly.pdbx_seq_one_letter_code
_entity_poly.pdbx_strand_id
1 'polypeptide(L)' 'RVHINCCKKTVLFPRPEEELCSKLMCCREVTRSVKAQEDVFIMFASLRTEEKDEVDVLPVVREFADVFPDDILDLPP' A
#
# COMPACT_ATOMS: atom_id res chain seq x y z
N ARG A 1 -35.65 8.89 -6.71
CA ARG A 1 -37.09 9.22 -6.84
C ARG A 1 -37.25 10.13 -8.06
N VAL A 2 -38.06 9.83 -9.06
CA VAL A 2 -38.22 10.69 -10.25
C VAL A 2 -39.41 11.63 -10.03
N HIS A 3 -39.33 12.88 -10.46
CA HIS A 3 -40.41 13.86 -10.39
C HIS A 3 -41.11 13.97 -11.75
N ILE A 4 -42.41 13.65 -11.80
CA ILE A 4 -43.21 13.77 -13.02
C ILE A 4 -44.15 14.98 -12.87
N ASN A 5 -44.00 15.95 -13.77
CA ASN A 5 -44.87 17.12 -13.83
C ASN A 5 -45.88 16.94 -14.98
N CYS A 6 -47.09 16.52 -14.64
CA CYS A 6 -48.17 16.29 -15.61
C CYS A 6 -48.64 17.59 -16.28
N CYS A 7 -48.66 18.70 -15.55
CA CYS A 7 -49.10 20.00 -16.08
C CYS A 7 -48.16 20.52 -17.17
N LYS A 8 -46.85 20.27 -17.03
CA LYS A 8 -45.83 20.66 -18.01
C LYS A 8 -45.43 19.53 -18.96
N LYS A 9 -45.98 18.32 -18.77
CA LYS A 9 -45.57 17.07 -19.46
C LYS A 9 -44.05 16.84 -19.40
N THR A 10 -43.41 17.13 -18.26
CA THR A 10 -41.97 16.92 -18.07
C THR A 10 -41.67 15.86 -17.03
N VAL A 11 -40.54 15.19 -17.19
CA VAL A 11 -39.99 14.25 -16.23
C VAL A 11 -38.63 14.77 -15.80
N LEU A 12 -38.47 14.97 -14.49
CA LEU A 12 -37.26 15.47 -13.86
C LEU A 12 -36.63 14.35 -13.05
N PHE A 13 -35.40 14.01 -13.38
CA PHE A 13 -34.57 13.14 -12.57
C PHE A 13 -33.82 14.03 -11.59
N PRO A 14 -34.03 13.91 -10.26
CA PRO A 14 -33.22 14.65 -9.31
C PRO A 14 -31.78 14.26 -9.53
N ARG A 15 -30.93 15.28 -9.66
CA ARG A 15 -29.51 15.11 -9.87
C ARG A 15 -28.91 14.52 -8.60
N PRO A 16 -28.29 13.33 -8.66
CA PRO A 16 -27.52 12.79 -7.54
C PRO A 16 -26.34 13.70 -7.17
N GLU A 17 -25.97 14.59 -8.09
CA GLU A 17 -24.81 15.46 -8.08
C GLU A 17 -24.74 16.41 -6.88
N GLU A 18 -25.86 16.89 -6.32
CA GLU A 18 -25.77 17.89 -5.24
C GLU A 18 -25.22 17.31 -3.92
N GLU A 19 -25.49 16.03 -3.65
CA GLU A 19 -24.94 15.32 -2.49
C GLU A 19 -23.66 14.55 -2.86
N LEU A 20 -23.58 14.00 -4.08
CA LEU A 20 -22.44 13.19 -4.54
C LEU A 20 -21.26 14.00 -5.10
N CYS A 21 -21.45 15.21 -5.66
CA CYS A 21 -20.32 16.04 -6.12
C CYS A 21 -19.41 16.46 -4.97
N SER A 22 -19.91 16.47 -3.73
CA SER A 22 -19.07 16.68 -2.55
C SER A 22 -18.17 15.49 -2.19
N LYS A 23 -18.49 14.28 -2.70
CA LYS A 23 -17.82 13.01 -2.37
C LYS A 23 -17.11 12.34 -3.56
N LEU A 24 -17.38 12.77 -4.79
CA LEU A 24 -16.80 12.18 -5.99
C LEU A 24 -15.67 13.06 -6.52
N MET A 25 -14.52 12.44 -6.77
CA MET A 25 -13.40 13.10 -7.45
C MET A 25 -13.60 13.06 -8.96
N CYS A 26 -13.19 14.13 -9.66
CA CYS A 26 -13.14 14.11 -11.11
C CYS A 26 -11.98 13.24 -11.62
N CYS A 27 -12.04 12.78 -12.88
CA CYS A 27 -11.00 11.93 -13.47
C CYS A 27 -9.59 12.54 -13.35
N ARG A 28 -9.48 13.87 -13.39
CA ARG A 28 -8.21 14.59 -13.22
C ARG A 28 -7.68 14.46 -11.79
N GLU A 29 -8.53 14.60 -10.78
CA GLU A 29 -8.17 14.45 -9.37
C GLU A 29 -7.78 13.01 -9.05
N VAL A 30 -8.53 12.04 -9.57
CA VAL A 30 -8.19 10.61 -9.47
C VAL A 30 -6.81 10.34 -10.10
N THR A 31 -6.56 10.85 -11.30
CA THR A 31 -5.26 10.67 -11.97
C THR A 31 -4.13 11.31 -11.16
N ARG A 32 -4.35 12.49 -10.59
CA ARG A 32 -3.36 13.18 -9.76
C ARG A 32 -3.07 12.42 -8.46
N SER A 33 -4.10 11.89 -7.80
CA SER A 33 -3.93 11.15 -6.54
C SER A 33 -3.22 9.82 -6.75
N VAL A 34 -3.53 9.11 -7.85
CA VAL A 34 -2.86 7.85 -8.19
C VAL A 34 -1.37 8.09 -8.51
N LYS A 35 -1.04 9.12 -9.28
CA LYS A 35 0.36 9.49 -9.55
C LYS A 35 1.13 9.85 -8.28
N ALA A 36 0.51 10.56 -7.35
CA ALA A 36 1.16 10.88 -6.07
C ALA A 36 1.43 9.63 -5.21
N GLN A 37 0.59 8.58 -5.34
CA GLN A 37 0.79 7.31 -4.63
C GLN A 37 1.87 6.43 -5.26
N GLU A 38 2.14 6.57 -6.56
CA GLU A 38 3.22 5.86 -7.26
C GLU A 38 4.59 6.14 -6.64
N ASP A 39 4.90 7.42 -6.40
CA ASP A 39 6.16 7.85 -5.77
C ASP A 39 6.34 7.26 -4.36
N VAL A 40 5.25 7.25 -3.58
CA VAL A 40 5.25 6.70 -2.22
C VAL A 40 5.43 5.18 -2.24
N PHE A 41 4.81 4.50 -3.21
CA PHE A 41 4.96 3.06 -3.38
C PHE A 41 6.39 2.67 -3.78
N ILE A 42 7.01 3.43 -4.68
CA ILE A 42 8.42 3.22 -5.09
C ILE A 42 9.35 3.41 -3.90
N MET A 43 9.19 4.50 -3.12
CA MET A 43 9.98 4.73 -1.90
C MET A 43 9.84 3.57 -0.90
N PHE A 44 8.62 3.08 -0.70
CA PHE A 44 8.36 1.97 0.23
C PHE A 44 8.93 0.64 -0.27
N ALA A 45 8.88 0.39 -1.57
CA ALA A 45 9.51 -0.77 -2.19
C ALA A 45 11.04 -0.73 -2.03
N SER A 46 11.67 0.44 -2.26
CA SER A 46 13.11 0.64 -2.07
C SER A 46 13.55 0.39 -0.62
N LEU A 47 12.82 0.95 0.36
CA LEU A 47 13.10 0.73 1.78
C LEU A 47 12.99 -0.74 2.19
N ARG A 48 12.00 -1.47 1.63
CA ARG A 48 11.85 -2.91 1.86
C ARG A 48 12.92 -3.76 1.18
N THR A 49 13.49 -3.30 0.07
CA THR A 49 14.63 -3.98 -0.56
C THR A 49 15.92 -3.73 0.21
N GLU A 50 16.15 -2.52 0.73
CA GLU A 50 17.32 -2.22 1.57
C GLU A 50 17.33 -3.04 2.87
N GLU A 51 16.18 -3.20 3.53
CA GLU A 51 16.07 -3.98 4.78
C GLU A 51 16.36 -5.48 4.60
N LYS A 52 16.19 -6.02 3.38
CA LYS A 52 16.50 -7.43 3.07
C LYS A 52 17.94 -7.67 2.65
N ASP A 53 18.56 -6.71 1.97
CA ASP A 53 19.96 -6.84 1.53
C ASP A 53 20.96 -6.61 2.68
N GLU A 54 20.62 -5.84 3.72
CA GLU A 54 21.54 -5.60 4.83
C GLU A 54 21.66 -6.78 5.82
N VAL A 55 20.67 -7.66 5.91
CA VAL A 55 20.72 -8.81 6.85
C VAL A 55 21.50 -10.00 6.28
N ASP A 56 21.58 -10.15 4.96
CA ASP A 56 22.39 -11.19 4.30
C ASP A 56 23.89 -10.82 4.20
N VAL A 57 24.25 -9.57 4.50
CA VAL A 57 25.63 -9.07 4.41
C VAL A 57 26.30 -8.90 5.77
N LEU A 58 25.61 -9.08 6.90
CA LEU A 58 26.30 -9.22 8.17
C LEU A 58 27.10 -10.53 8.13
N PRO A 59 28.43 -10.48 7.90
CA PRO A 59 29.20 -11.69 8.01
C PRO A 59 29.11 -12.04 9.49
N VAL A 60 28.46 -13.16 9.83
CA VAL A 60 28.65 -13.75 11.14
C VAL A 60 30.13 -14.07 11.20
N VAL A 61 30.91 -13.13 11.75
CA VAL A 61 32.34 -13.30 11.91
C VAL A 61 32.47 -14.45 12.89
N ARG A 62 32.73 -15.65 12.38
CA ARG A 62 33.26 -16.75 13.17
C ARG A 62 34.72 -16.42 13.56
N GLU A 63 34.95 -15.26 14.17
CA GLU A 63 36.23 -14.88 14.76
C GLU A 63 36.53 -15.71 16.03
N PHE A 64 35.60 -16.58 16.40
CA PHE A 64 35.66 -17.42 17.57
C PHE A 64 35.31 -18.87 17.21
N ALA A 65 36.05 -19.48 16.27
CA ALA A 65 36.01 -20.93 16.08
C ALA A 65 36.31 -21.68 17.40
N ASP A 66 37.07 -21.04 18.29
CA ASP A 66 37.45 -21.52 19.61
C ASP A 66 36.30 -21.53 20.63
N VAL A 67 35.19 -20.81 20.37
CA VAL A 67 34.05 -20.68 21.30
C VAL A 67 32.93 -21.66 20.97
N PHE A 68 32.90 -22.19 19.73
CA PHE A 68 32.02 -23.28 19.33
C PHE A 68 32.85 -24.39 18.68
N PRO A 69 33.48 -25.26 19.50
CA PRO A 69 34.07 -26.49 18.96
C PRO A 69 32.97 -27.28 18.24
N ASP A 70 33.26 -27.79 17.04
CA ASP A 70 32.35 -28.63 16.25
C ASP A 70 31.99 -29.97 16.97
N ASP A 71 32.59 -30.20 18.14
CA ASP A 71 32.35 -31.34 19.02
C ASP A 71 31.38 -30.95 20.17
N ILE A 72 30.07 -30.90 19.89
CA ILE A 72 29.08 -31.28 20.90
C ILE A 72 28.88 -32.80 20.76
N LEU A 73 29.91 -33.54 21.16
CA LEU A 73 29.78 -34.96 21.42
C LEU A 73 29.54 -35.09 22.93
N ASP A 74 28.37 -35.64 23.25
CA ASP A 74 27.89 -36.04 24.59
C ASP A 74 27.15 -34.97 25.41
N LEU A 75 25.90 -34.72 25.01
CA LEU A 75 24.85 -34.47 26.01
C LEU A 75 24.33 -35.82 26.52
N PRO A 76 24.30 -36.08 27.83
CA PRO A 76 23.61 -37.24 28.36
C PRO A 76 22.09 -37.10 28.13
N PRO A 77 21.34 -38.21 28.05
CA PRO A 77 19.89 -38.19 27.81
C PRO A 77 19.11 -37.47 28.91
#